data_AF-A0A961D9M4-F1
#
_entry.id   AF-A0A961D9M4-F1
#
_cell.length_a   1.000
_cell.length_b   1.000
_cell.length_c   1.000
_cell.angle_alpha   90.00
_cell.angle_beta   90.00
_cell.angle_gamma   90.00
#
_symmetry.space_group_name_H-M   'P 1'
#
loop_
_entity.id
_entity.type
_entity.pdbx_description
1 polymer ?
#
loop_
_entity_poly.entity_id
_entity_poly.type
_entity_poly.pdbx_seq_one_letter_code
_entity_poly.pdbx_strand_id
1 'polypeptide(L)'
;MAHIVAWIGLHAFDLLSAVGIISGLAFTALSFREDTRSRRLNNLVRLTEQHRDIWEESQKNPKLARIRDPKADLYTKPVTAEEAQFVMLLMFHLHCWYRAIEGREVSSLEGLEKDIRNFFGRPVPRHVWEERKAFFDRDFRQFVDELLLK
;
A
#
# COMPACT_ATOMS: atom_id res chain seq x y z
N MET A 1 -53.18 22.90 -16.82
CA MET A 1 -53.20 22.76 -15.35
C MET A 1 -54.08 21.60 -14.90
N ALA A 2 -55.40 21.56 -15.20
CA ALA A 2 -56.29 20.47 -14.77
C ALA A 2 -55.88 19.05 -15.24
N HIS A 3 -55.38 18.90 -16.48
CA HIS A 3 -54.91 17.62 -17.02
C HIS A 3 -53.67 17.05 -16.31
N ILE A 4 -52.75 17.91 -15.87
CA ILE A 4 -51.52 17.49 -15.19
C ILE A 4 -51.87 16.98 -13.77
N VAL A 5 -52.79 17.66 -13.09
CA VAL A 5 -53.24 17.28 -11.74
C VAL A 5 -53.98 15.94 -11.76
N ALA A 6 -54.86 15.70 -12.74
CA ALA A 6 -55.55 14.42 -12.91
C ALA A 6 -54.57 13.27 -13.24
N TRP A 7 -53.58 13.53 -14.08
CA TRP A 7 -52.54 12.56 -14.41
C TRP A 7 -51.65 12.23 -13.21
N ILE A 8 -51.26 13.23 -12.41
CA ILE A 8 -50.50 13.03 -11.16
C ILE A 8 -51.30 12.21 -10.16
N GLY A 9 -52.62 12.46 -10.03
CA GLY A 9 -53.49 11.65 -9.17
C GLY A 9 -53.54 10.17 -9.57
N LEU A 10 -53.52 9.88 -10.87
CA LEU A 10 -53.51 8.52 -11.40
C LEU A 10 -52.16 7.81 -11.22
N HIS A 11 -51.05 8.55 -11.34
CA HIS A 11 -49.68 8.00 -11.32
C HIS A 11 -48.89 8.35 -10.04
N ALA A 12 -49.56 8.79 -8.97
CA ALA A 12 -48.89 9.23 -7.74
C ALA A 12 -48.02 8.12 -7.13
N PHE A 13 -48.50 6.88 -7.16
CA PHE A 13 -47.75 5.72 -6.66
C PHE A 13 -46.53 5.41 -7.54
N ASP A 14 -46.65 5.50 -8.87
CA ASP A 14 -45.54 5.27 -9.80
C ASP A 14 -44.46 6.34 -9.62
N LEU A 15 -44.87 7.61 -9.47
CA LEU A 15 -43.98 8.73 -9.20
C LEU A 15 -43.25 8.57 -7.85
N LEU A 16 -43.99 8.23 -6.78
CA LEU A 16 -43.39 7.98 -5.47
C LEU A 16 -42.41 6.80 -5.52
N SER A 17 -42.79 5.71 -6.19
CA SER A 17 -41.94 4.53 -6.37
C SER A 17 -40.67 4.88 -7.13
N ALA A 18 -40.79 5.62 -8.23
CA ALA A 18 -39.64 6.07 -9.02
C ALA A 18 -38.71 6.96 -8.19
N VAL A 19 -39.25 7.92 -7.44
CA VAL A 19 -38.47 8.77 -6.52
C VAL A 19 -37.76 7.93 -5.46
N GLY A 20 -38.44 6.95 -4.89
CA GLY A 20 -37.87 6.02 -3.91
C GLY A 20 -36.71 5.21 -4.48
N ILE A 21 -36.86 4.64 -5.67
CA ILE A 21 -35.81 3.88 -6.35
C ILE A 21 -34.61 4.77 -6.66
N ILE A 22 -34.84 5.95 -7.27
CA ILE A 22 -33.77 6.89 -7.62
C ILE A 22 -33.03 7.36 -6.36
N SER A 23 -33.76 7.73 -5.32
CA SER A 23 -33.17 8.19 -4.05
C SER A 23 -32.40 7.09 -3.35
N GLY A 24 -32.93 5.86 -3.35
CA GLY A 24 -32.25 4.69 -2.80
C GLY A 24 -30.93 4.39 -3.53
N LEU A 25 -30.95 4.37 -4.86
CA LEU A 25 -29.74 4.15 -5.66
C LEU A 25 -28.72 5.28 -5.48
N ALA A 26 -29.16 6.53 -5.43
CA ALA A 26 -28.29 7.68 -5.17
C ALA A 26 -27.64 7.58 -3.78
N PHE A 27 -28.43 7.25 -2.75
CA PHE A 27 -27.92 7.04 -1.39
C PHE A 27 -26.91 5.90 -1.35
N THR A 28 -27.23 4.74 -1.94
CA THR A 28 -26.31 3.60 -2.02
C THR A 28 -24.99 3.96 -2.72
N ALA A 29 -25.05 4.68 -3.84
CA ALA A 29 -23.85 5.13 -4.55
C ALA A 29 -22.98 6.06 -3.69
N LEU A 30 -23.59 6.99 -2.95
CA LEU A 30 -22.89 7.88 -2.02
C LEU A 30 -22.26 7.11 -0.85
N SER A 31 -23.00 6.16 -0.26
CA SER A 31 -22.49 5.31 0.82
C SER A 31 -21.30 4.47 0.37
N PHE A 32 -21.35 3.85 -0.82
CA PHE A 32 -20.21 3.09 -1.36
C PHE A 32 -18.98 3.96 -1.62
N ARG A 33 -19.19 5.20 -2.05
CA ARG A 33 -18.08 6.14 -2.28
C ARG A 33 -17.39 6.52 -0.97
N GLU A 34 -18.15 6.82 0.09
CA GLU A 34 -17.58 7.12 1.41
C GLU A 34 -16.92 5.89 2.05
N ASP A 35 -17.52 4.70 1.91
CA ASP A 35 -16.90 3.44 2.38
C ASP A 35 -15.55 3.19 1.70
N THR A 36 -15.49 3.34 0.37
CA THR A 36 -14.23 3.22 -0.39
C THR A 36 -13.18 4.21 0.12
N ARG A 37 -13.58 5.47 0.37
CA ARG A 37 -12.67 6.50 0.88
C ARG A 37 -12.14 6.14 2.28
N SER A 38 -13.02 5.70 3.17
CA SER A 38 -12.68 5.29 4.53
C SER A 38 -11.70 4.11 4.54
N ARG A 39 -11.98 3.08 3.73
CA ARG A 39 -11.09 1.91 3.58
C ARG A 39 -9.69 2.29 3.12
N ARG A 40 -9.58 3.16 2.10
CA ARG A 40 -8.28 3.62 1.60
C ARG A 40 -7.48 4.37 2.66
N LEU A 41 -8.14 5.23 3.44
CA LEU A 41 -7.50 5.93 4.56
C LEU A 41 -7.01 4.96 5.63
N ASN A 42 -7.85 3.99 6.03
CA ASN A 42 -7.48 2.97 7.00
C ASN A 42 -6.30 2.10 6.52
N ASN A 43 -6.27 1.73 5.25
CA ASN A 43 -5.16 0.99 4.64
C ASN A 43 -3.85 1.79 4.69
N LEU A 44 -3.91 3.08 4.35
CA LEU A 44 -2.75 3.97 4.42
C LEU A 44 -2.21 4.11 5.85
N VAL A 45 -3.09 4.34 6.83
CA VAL A 45 -2.72 4.43 8.24
C VAL A 45 -2.06 3.13 8.69
N ARG A 46 -2.69 1.98 8.41
CA ARG A 46 -2.18 0.67 8.80
C ARG A 46 -0.80 0.36 8.20
N LEU A 47 -0.60 0.65 6.92
CA LEU A 47 0.72 0.47 6.29
C LEU A 47 1.77 1.40 6.92
N THR A 48 1.39 2.63 7.26
CA THR A 48 2.29 3.58 7.92
C THR A 48 2.67 3.13 9.34
N GLU A 49 1.71 2.62 10.11
CA GLU A 49 1.94 2.03 11.44
C GLU A 49 2.90 0.85 11.36
N GLN A 50 2.65 -0.09 10.44
CA GLN A 50 3.53 -1.23 10.20
C GLN A 50 4.95 -0.79 9.83
N HIS A 51 5.09 0.24 8.99
CA HIS A 51 6.40 0.80 8.63
C HIS A 51 7.15 1.31 9.86
N ARG A 52 6.47 2.10 10.70
CA ARG A 52 7.03 2.64 11.93
C ARG A 52 7.46 1.53 12.88
N ASP A 53 6.62 0.53 13.09
CA ASP A 53 6.89 -0.57 14.02
C ASP A 53 8.12 -1.39 13.57
N ILE A 54 8.28 -1.64 12.26
CA ILE A 54 9.48 -2.28 11.69
C ILE A 54 10.74 -1.44 11.98
N TRP A 55 10.70 -0.14 11.73
CA TRP A 55 11.86 0.73 11.96
C TRP A 55 12.19 0.93 13.43
N GLU A 56 11.17 0.93 14.30
CA GLU A 56 11.35 0.99 15.75
C GLU A 56 12.15 -0.23 16.26
N GLU A 57 11.88 -1.43 15.72
CA GLU A 57 12.68 -2.62 16.03
C GLU A 57 14.14 -2.47 15.58
N SER A 58 14.39 -1.96 14.37
CA SER A 58 15.76 -1.69 13.89
C SER A 58 16.52 -0.69 14.77
N GLN A 59 15.82 0.27 15.38
CA GLN A 59 16.40 1.26 16.27
C GLN A 59 16.74 0.69 17.65
N LYS A 60 15.88 -0.20 18.17
CA LYS A 60 16.05 -0.79 19.51
C LYS A 60 17.01 -1.96 19.53
N ASN A 61 17.20 -2.64 18.39
CA ASN A 61 17.99 -3.85 18.31
C ASN A 61 19.39 -3.58 17.71
N PRO A 62 20.46 -3.55 18.54
CA PRO A 62 21.81 -3.24 18.06
C PRO A 62 22.36 -4.29 17.07
N LYS A 63 21.81 -5.52 17.06
CA LYS A 63 22.18 -6.53 16.05
C LYS A 63 21.81 -6.10 14.62
N LEU A 64 20.85 -5.20 14.46
CA LEU A 64 20.36 -4.73 13.17
C LEU A 64 21.05 -3.44 12.70
N ALA A 65 22.03 -2.92 13.45
CA ALA A 65 22.67 -1.64 13.16
C ALA A 65 23.30 -1.59 11.75
N ARG A 66 23.91 -2.70 11.30
CA ARG A 66 24.60 -2.80 10.00
C ARG A 66 23.68 -2.71 8.80
N ILE A 67 22.38 -2.99 8.95
CA ILE A 67 21.39 -2.82 7.86
C ILE A 67 21.36 -1.37 7.37
N ARG A 68 21.63 -0.41 8.27
CA ARG A 68 21.70 1.03 7.99
C ARG A 68 23.13 1.55 7.82
N ASP A 69 24.13 0.69 7.71
CA ASP A 69 25.51 1.12 7.50
C ASP A 69 25.87 1.02 6.00
N PRO A 70 26.11 2.16 5.30
CA PRO A 70 26.50 2.13 3.89
C PRO A 70 27.90 1.51 3.67
N LYS A 71 28.69 1.30 4.73
CA LYS A 71 30.04 0.72 4.69
C LYS A 71 30.12 -0.64 5.39
N ALA A 72 28.99 -1.32 5.60
CA ALA A 72 28.97 -2.64 6.20
C ALA A 72 29.86 -3.62 5.40
N ASP A 73 30.92 -4.12 6.03
CA ASP A 73 31.78 -5.14 5.45
C ASP A 73 31.06 -6.50 5.50
N LEU A 74 30.79 -7.08 4.33
CA LEU A 74 30.16 -8.39 4.18
C LEU A 74 31.19 -9.52 3.97
N TYR A 75 32.45 -9.19 3.71
CA TYR A 75 33.51 -10.16 3.45
C TYR A 75 34.02 -10.79 4.74
N THR A 76 34.40 -9.97 5.73
CA THR A 76 34.86 -10.48 7.03
C THR A 76 33.73 -10.74 8.01
N LYS A 77 32.57 -10.12 7.79
CA LYS A 77 31.37 -10.24 8.63
C LYS A 77 30.18 -10.55 7.73
N PRO A 78 29.86 -11.82 7.44
CA PRO A 78 28.73 -12.15 6.59
C PRO A 78 27.41 -11.61 7.16
N VAL A 79 26.39 -11.56 6.31
CA VAL A 79 25.03 -11.19 6.74
C VAL A 79 24.54 -12.21 7.75
N THR A 80 24.05 -11.75 8.89
CA THR A 80 23.53 -12.64 9.94
C THR A 80 22.11 -13.10 9.62
N ALA A 81 21.66 -14.17 10.28
CA ALA A 81 20.29 -14.64 10.14
C ALA A 81 19.27 -13.57 10.58
N GLU A 82 19.55 -12.83 11.66
CA GLU A 82 18.70 -11.75 12.14
C GLU A 82 18.63 -10.58 11.15
N GLU A 83 19.77 -10.19 10.56
CA GLU A 83 19.81 -9.16 9.51
C GLU A 83 18.99 -9.59 8.29
N ALA A 84 19.20 -10.81 7.81
CA ALA A 84 18.47 -11.35 6.66
C ALA A 84 16.97 -11.44 6.91
N GLN A 85 16.56 -11.91 8.10
CA GLN A 85 15.15 -12.02 8.47
C GLN A 85 14.49 -10.63 8.56
N PHE A 86 15.17 -9.65 9.16
CA PHE A 86 14.65 -8.29 9.24
C PHE A 86 14.49 -7.66 7.85
N VAL A 87 15.50 -7.81 6.98
CA VAL A 87 15.42 -7.30 5.60
C VAL A 87 14.27 -7.98 4.84
N MET A 88 14.05 -9.29 5.02
CA MET A 88 12.91 -9.98 4.43
C MET A 88 11.57 -9.41 4.88
N LEU A 89 11.41 -9.10 6.18
CA LEU A 89 10.19 -8.47 6.69
C LEU A 89 9.95 -7.09 6.04
N LEU A 90 11.02 -6.30 5.89
CA LEU A 90 10.94 -5.00 5.24
C LEU A 90 10.62 -5.14 3.74
N MET A 91 11.17 -6.14 3.07
CA MET A 91 10.86 -6.46 1.67
C MET A 91 9.40 -6.89 1.48
N PHE A 92 8.84 -7.72 2.37
CA PHE A 92 7.40 -8.05 2.37
C PHE A 92 6.54 -6.81 2.62
N HIS A 93 6.97 -5.93 3.51
CA HIS A 93 6.26 -4.67 3.75
C HIS A 93 6.29 -3.75 2.52
N LEU A 94 7.42 -3.62 1.83
CA LEU A 94 7.52 -2.89 0.55
C LEU A 94 6.65 -3.52 -0.54
N HIS A 95 6.54 -4.85 -0.58
CA HIS A 95 5.63 -5.56 -1.48
C HIS A 95 4.17 -5.22 -1.20
N CYS A 96 3.76 -5.14 0.07
CA CYS A 96 2.42 -4.67 0.45
C CYS A 96 2.14 -3.24 -0.04
N TRP A 97 3.11 -2.33 0.11
CA TRP A 97 3.00 -0.97 -0.42
C TRP A 97 2.83 -0.96 -1.94
N TYR A 98 3.67 -1.70 -2.65
CA TYR A 98 3.60 -1.82 -4.10
C TYR A 98 2.21 -2.29 -4.56
N ARG A 99 1.68 -3.36 -3.97
CA ARG A 99 0.35 -3.88 -4.30
C ARG A 99 -0.79 -2.94 -3.93
N ALA A 100 -0.67 -2.22 -2.81
CA ALA A 100 -1.67 -1.23 -2.41
C ALA A 100 -1.71 -0.04 -3.39
N ILE A 101 -0.55 0.38 -3.90
CA ILE A 101 -0.45 1.46 -4.90
C ILE A 101 -0.99 0.99 -6.25
N GLU A 102 -0.58 -0.19 -6.71
CA GLU A 102 -1.06 -0.78 -7.97
C GLU A 102 -2.59 -0.97 -7.96
N GLY A 103 -3.14 -1.44 -6.84
CA GLY A 103 -4.58 -1.61 -6.63
C GLY A 103 -5.35 -0.30 -6.45
N ARG A 104 -4.68 0.87 -6.48
CA ARG A 104 -5.27 2.19 -6.20
C ARG A 104 -5.94 2.29 -4.82
N GLU A 105 -5.54 1.42 -3.88
CA GLU A 105 -5.96 1.47 -2.49
C GLU A 105 -5.24 2.59 -1.74
N VAL A 106 -4.00 2.87 -2.14
CA VAL A 106 -3.20 3.96 -1.59
C VAL A 106 -2.58 4.77 -2.74
N SER A 107 -2.56 6.08 -2.60
CA SER A 107 -1.85 6.93 -3.56
C SER A 107 -0.34 6.71 -3.44
N SER A 108 0.37 6.79 -4.57
CA SER A 108 1.83 6.83 -4.59
C SER A 108 2.37 7.83 -3.57
N LEU A 109 3.20 7.36 -2.64
CA LEU A 109 3.89 8.24 -1.68
C LEU A 109 5.10 8.89 -2.34
N GLU A 110 5.11 10.22 -2.36
CA GLU A 110 6.32 10.98 -2.66
C GLU A 110 7.46 10.53 -1.75
N GLY A 111 8.54 10.04 -2.35
CA GLY A 111 9.72 9.58 -1.62
C GLY A 111 9.82 8.06 -1.41
N LEU A 112 8.78 7.25 -1.67
CA LEU A 112 8.88 5.78 -1.53
C LEU A 112 9.98 5.21 -2.43
N GLU A 113 10.04 5.64 -3.70
CA GLU A 113 11.11 5.22 -4.61
C GLU A 113 12.50 5.63 -4.13
N LYS A 114 12.61 6.78 -3.46
CA LYS A 114 13.88 7.28 -2.89
C LYS A 114 14.27 6.46 -1.66
N ASP A 115 13.30 6.06 -0.84
CA ASP A 115 13.52 5.18 0.31
C ASP A 115 13.96 3.79 -0.15
N ILE A 116 13.29 3.20 -1.14
CA ILE A 116 13.66 1.92 -1.77
C ILE A 116 15.11 2.00 -2.29
N ARG A 117 15.45 3.04 -3.07
CA ARG A 117 16.81 3.24 -3.57
C ARG A 117 17.83 3.41 -2.43
N ASN A 118 17.49 4.16 -1.38
CA ASN A 118 18.38 4.34 -0.23
C ASN A 118 18.61 3.04 0.53
N PHE A 119 17.55 2.25 0.74
CA PHE A 119 17.58 1.01 1.48
C PHE A 119 18.39 -0.06 0.73
N PHE A 120 18.01 -0.38 -0.51
CA PHE A 120 18.72 -1.37 -1.33
C PHE A 120 20.06 -0.89 -1.89
N GLY A 121 20.40 0.39 -1.74
CA GLY A 121 21.75 0.91 -1.98
C GLY A 121 22.76 0.52 -0.90
N ARG A 122 22.31 -0.04 0.23
CA ARG A 122 23.17 -0.45 1.36
C ARG A 122 23.63 -1.91 1.20
N PRO A 123 24.83 -2.27 1.68
CA PRO A 123 25.40 -3.59 1.44
C PRO A 123 24.49 -4.75 1.91
N VAL A 124 24.04 -4.71 3.16
CA VAL A 124 23.22 -5.80 3.74
C VAL A 124 21.88 -5.96 3.00
N PRO A 125 21.05 -4.91 2.83
CA PRO A 125 19.82 -5.03 2.03
C PRO A 125 20.05 -5.48 0.59
N ARG A 126 21.09 -4.96 -0.08
CA ARG A 126 21.39 -5.35 -1.46
C ARG A 126 21.71 -6.83 -1.57
N HIS A 127 22.55 -7.33 -0.67
CA HIS A 127 22.94 -8.73 -0.64
C HIS A 127 21.72 -9.65 -0.46
N VAL A 128 20.86 -9.33 0.52
CA VAL A 128 19.64 -10.12 0.78
C VAL A 128 18.65 -10.04 -0.38
N TRP A 129 18.52 -8.87 -1.06
CA TRP A 129 17.72 -8.74 -2.27
C TRP A 129 18.17 -9.73 -3.34
N GLU A 130 19.47 -9.75 -3.67
CA GLU A 130 19.97 -10.64 -4.72
C GLU A 130 19.76 -12.12 -4.38
N GLU A 131 19.94 -12.52 -3.12
CA GLU A 131 19.71 -13.90 -2.68
C GLU A 131 18.24 -14.31 -2.67
N ARG A 132 17.33 -13.40 -2.30
CA ARG A 132 15.97 -13.75 -1.90
C ARG A 132 14.87 -13.14 -2.77
N LYS A 133 15.20 -12.31 -3.76
CA LYS A 133 14.20 -11.69 -4.64
C LYS A 133 13.28 -12.71 -5.32
N ALA A 134 13.73 -13.94 -5.55
CA ALA A 134 12.94 -15.01 -6.13
C ALA A 134 11.66 -15.38 -5.33
N PHE A 135 11.57 -15.03 -4.04
CA PHE A 135 10.35 -15.20 -3.25
C PHE A 135 9.22 -14.23 -3.64
N PHE A 136 9.53 -13.20 -4.42
CA PHE A 136 8.57 -12.20 -4.86
C PHE A 136 8.14 -12.46 -6.30
N ASP A 137 6.91 -12.03 -6.61
CA ASP A 137 6.40 -12.11 -7.98
C ASP A 137 7.23 -11.27 -8.96
N ARG A 138 7.00 -11.54 -10.25
CA ARG A 138 7.79 -10.94 -11.33
C ARG A 138 7.64 -9.42 -11.38
N ASP A 139 6.44 -8.90 -11.18
CA ASP A 139 6.14 -7.48 -11.39
C ASP A 139 6.82 -6.63 -10.32
N PHE A 140 6.76 -7.07 -9.06
CA PHE A 140 7.48 -6.42 -7.96
C PHE A 140 8.99 -6.48 -8.15
N ARG A 141 9.54 -7.63 -8.57
CA ARG A 141 10.97 -7.76 -8.86
C ARG A 141 11.42 -6.79 -9.93
N GLN A 142 10.68 -6.70 -11.03
CA GLN A 142 10.99 -5.78 -12.12
C GLN A 142 10.94 -4.33 -11.65
N PHE A 143 9.91 -3.95 -10.89
CA PHE A 143 9.78 -2.61 -10.31
C PHE A 143 11.01 -2.24 -9.46
N VAL A 144 11.45 -3.12 -8.56
CA VAL A 144 12.63 -2.86 -7.72
C VAL A 144 13.90 -2.82 -8.57
N ASP A 145 14.12 -3.79 -9.46
CA ASP A 145 15.33 -3.85 -10.29
C ASP A 145 15.46 -2.60 -11.20
N GLU A 146 14.35 -2.13 -11.79
CA GLU A 146 14.32 -0.89 -12.58
C GLU A 146 14.66 0.36 -11.76
N LEU A 147 14.22 0.41 -10.49
CA LEU A 147 14.57 1.50 -9.58
C LEU A 147 16.04 1.48 -9.17
N LEU A 148 16.68 0.30 -9.11
CA LEU A 148 18.09 0.16 -8.74
C LEU A 148 19.06 0.38 -9.91
N LEU A 149 18.56 0.39 -11.15
CA LEU A 149 19.34 0.70 -12.35
C LEU A 149 19.39 2.21 -12.66
N LYS A 150 18.53 3.02 -12.05
CA LYS A 150 18.43 4.49 -12.23
C LYS A 150 19.21 5.24 -11.16
#